data_AF-A0A2W6XYH6-F1
#
_entry.id   AF-A0A2W6XYH6-F1
#
_cell.length_a   1.000
_cell.length_b   1.000
_cell.length_c   1.000
_cell.angle_alpha   90.00
_cell.angle_beta   90.00
_cell.angle_gamma   90.00
#
_symmetry.space_group_name_H-M   'P 1'
#
loop_
_entity.id
_entity.type
_entity.pdbx_description
1 polymer ?
#
loop_
_entity_poly.entity_id
_entity_poly.type
_entity_poly.pdbx_seq_one_letter_code
_entity_poly.pdbx_strand_id
1 'polypeptide(L)'
;MTGRAPTFRPRSPAFWLVAVVALVLMSGAAEADEAAAALEPPRLAQAPEPLCFCWNDGRKVAEGATSCIRTTRGRRLALCGRVVNMMSWAVSETPCPES
;
A
#
# COMPACT_ATOMS: atom_id res chain seq x y z
N MET A 1 -37.95 -27.39 -44.79
CA MET A 1 -36.90 -28.27 -44.24
C MET A 1 -36.94 -28.15 -42.72
N THR A 2 -37.53 -29.13 -42.02
CA THR A 2 -37.60 -29.14 -40.55
C THR A 2 -36.97 -30.44 -40.05
N GLY A 3 -35.74 -30.35 -39.55
CA GLY A 3 -35.02 -31.47 -38.93
C GLY A 3 -35.45 -31.64 -37.47
N ARG A 4 -35.91 -32.83 -37.11
CA ARG A 4 -36.28 -33.19 -35.73
C ARG A 4 -35.04 -33.78 -35.05
N ALA A 5 -34.57 -33.15 -33.97
CA ALA A 5 -33.45 -33.67 -33.20
C ALA A 5 -33.82 -34.99 -32.49
N PRO A 6 -32.93 -36.01 -32.48
CA PRO A 6 -33.19 -37.22 -31.73
C PRO A 6 -33.06 -36.96 -30.23
N THR A 7 -34.16 -37.11 -29.49
CA THR A 7 -34.16 -37.10 -28.03
C THR A 7 -33.59 -38.43 -27.52
N PHE A 8 -32.37 -38.40 -26.99
CA PHE A 8 -31.75 -39.56 -26.35
C PHE A 8 -32.40 -39.78 -24.98
N ARG A 9 -33.16 -40.86 -24.83
CA ARG A 9 -33.85 -41.22 -23.58
C ARG A 9 -33.13 -42.41 -22.94
N PRO A 10 -32.31 -42.22 -21.90
CA PRO A 10 -31.56 -43.32 -21.29
C PRO A 10 -32.54 -44.24 -20.55
N ARG A 11 -32.71 -45.48 -21.05
CA ARG A 11 -33.67 -46.46 -20.52
C ARG A 11 -33.05 -47.46 -19.54
N SER A 12 -31.76 -47.36 -19.26
CA SER A 12 -31.03 -48.36 -18.47
C SER A 12 -30.50 -47.79 -17.16
N PRO A 13 -30.74 -48.45 -16.01
CA PRO A 13 -30.26 -48.02 -14.70
C PRO A 13 -28.72 -48.00 -14.63
N ALA A 14 -28.05 -48.81 -15.45
CA ALA A 14 -26.60 -48.83 -15.60
C ALA A 14 -26.04 -47.48 -16.08
N PHE A 15 -26.75 -46.74 -16.93
CA PHE A 15 -26.31 -45.43 -17.39
C PHE A 15 -26.30 -44.41 -16.23
N TRP A 16 -27.31 -44.47 -15.37
CA TRP A 16 -27.37 -43.65 -14.16
C TRP A 16 -26.27 -44.02 -13.15
N LEU A 17 -25.99 -45.31 -12.97
CA LEU A 17 -24.91 -45.75 -12.10
C LEU A 17 -23.53 -45.27 -12.60
N VAL A 18 -23.27 -45.37 -13.90
CA VAL A 18 -22.03 -44.87 -14.50
C VAL A 18 -21.93 -43.35 -14.36
N ALA A 19 -23.02 -42.62 -14.57
CA ALA A 19 -23.06 -41.17 -14.40
C ALA A 19 -22.79 -40.74 -12.95
N VAL A 20 -23.32 -41.47 -11.96
CA VAL A 20 -23.08 -41.18 -10.54
C VAL A 20 -21.63 -41.49 -10.14
N VAL A 21 -21.09 -42.63 -10.57
CA VAL A 21 -19.69 -42.99 -10.32
C VAL A 21 -18.75 -41.98 -10.96
N ALA A 22 -19.05 -41.56 -12.19
CA ALA A 22 -18.35 -40.48 -12.86
C ALA A 22 -18.42 -39.18 -12.02
N LEU A 23 -19.60 -38.76 -11.58
CA LEU A 23 -19.73 -37.53 -10.78
C LEU A 23 -18.92 -37.59 -9.48
N VAL A 24 -18.91 -38.74 -8.79
CA VAL A 24 -18.15 -38.95 -7.56
C VAL A 24 -16.64 -38.91 -7.81
N LEU A 25 -16.16 -39.55 -8.88
CA LEU A 25 -14.74 -39.52 -9.26
C LEU A 25 -14.27 -38.10 -9.63
N MET A 26 -15.16 -37.28 -10.20
CA MET A 26 -14.86 -35.89 -10.57
C MET A 26 -14.95 -34.90 -9.39
N SER A 27 -15.47 -35.32 -8.24
CA SER A 27 -15.60 -34.47 -7.05
C SER A 27 -14.36 -34.48 -6.15
N GLY A 28 -13.33 -35.28 -6.47
CA GLY A 28 -12.14 -35.50 -5.64
C GLY A 28 -11.03 -34.44 -5.75
N ALA A 29 -11.33 -33.19 -6.09
CA ALA A 29 -10.34 -32.12 -6.17
C ALA A 29 -10.92 -30.78 -5.67
N ALA A 30 -11.04 -30.60 -4.36
CA ALA A 30 -11.26 -29.27 -3.78
C ALA A 30 -10.86 -29.21 -2.29
N GLU A 31 -9.62 -29.53 -1.95
CA GLU A 31 -9.02 -29.07 -0.69
C GLU A 31 -7.92 -28.08 -1.07
N ALA A 32 -8.34 -26.88 -1.45
CA ALA A 32 -7.47 -25.72 -1.66
C ALA A 32 -7.72 -24.72 -0.52
N ASP A 33 -7.52 -25.17 0.71
CA ASP A 33 -7.49 -24.33 1.90
C ASP A 33 -6.07 -24.36 2.48
N GLU A 34 -5.08 -23.94 1.68
CA GLU A 34 -3.78 -23.57 2.21
C GLU A 34 -3.78 -22.05 2.36
N ALA A 35 -4.11 -21.59 3.57
CA ALA A 35 -4.04 -20.18 3.90
C ALA A 35 -2.62 -19.68 3.59
N ALA A 36 -2.51 -18.74 2.65
CA ALA A 36 -1.24 -18.19 2.22
C ALA A 36 -0.54 -17.50 3.41
N ALA A 37 0.42 -18.18 4.01
CA ALA A 37 1.27 -17.61 5.05
C ALA A 37 2.27 -16.65 4.40
N ALA A 38 2.26 -15.39 4.83
CA ALA A 38 3.28 -14.43 4.41
C ALA A 38 4.65 -14.90 4.91
N LEU A 39 5.53 -15.26 3.97
CA LEU A 39 6.90 -15.72 4.24
C LEU A 39 7.79 -14.62 4.84
N GLU A 40 7.48 -13.35 4.55
CA GLU A 40 8.27 -12.20 4.96
C GLU A 40 7.53 -11.43 6.06
N PRO A 41 8.22 -11.01 7.16
CA PRO A 41 7.66 -10.05 8.10
C PRO A 41 7.29 -8.74 7.36
N PRO A 42 6.27 -8.00 7.84
CA PRO A 42 5.84 -6.77 7.19
C PRO A 42 7.01 -5.78 7.11
N ARG A 43 7.45 -5.49 5.88
CA ARG A 43 8.38 -4.37 5.66
C ARG A 43 7.70 -3.11 6.13
N LEU A 44 8.26 -2.48 7.16
CA LEU A 44 7.96 -1.11 7.49
C LEU A 44 8.42 -0.25 6.31
N ALA A 45 7.48 0.24 5.50
CA ALA A 45 7.77 1.09 4.35
C ALA A 45 8.42 2.44 4.74
N GLN A 46 8.51 2.73 6.04
CA GLN A 46 9.00 3.99 6.58
C GLN A 46 10.04 3.69 7.66
N ALA A 47 11.29 4.12 7.40
CA ALA A 47 12.27 4.29 8.46
C ALA A 47 11.74 5.32 9.48
N PRO A 48 12.16 5.28 10.76
CA PRO A 48 11.77 6.29 11.74
C PRO A 48 12.41 7.62 11.37
N GLU A 49 11.75 8.38 10.50
CA GLU A 49 12.07 9.77 10.24
C GLU A 49 11.74 10.59 11.49
N PRO A 50 12.48 11.66 11.81
CA PRO A 50 12.11 12.52 12.93
C PRO A 50 10.67 13.01 12.70
N LEU A 51 9.74 12.66 13.59
CA LEU A 51 8.30 12.89 13.36
C LEU A 51 7.95 14.36 13.11
N CYS A 52 8.80 15.29 13.57
CA CYS A 52 8.66 16.74 13.40
C CYS A 52 9.97 17.34 12.84
N PHE A 53 10.00 17.62 11.54
CA PHE A 53 11.13 18.30 10.87
C PHE A 53 10.67 19.41 9.94
N CYS A 54 11.60 20.29 9.58
CA CYS A 54 11.47 21.25 8.49
C CYS A 54 12.47 20.90 7.38
N TRP A 55 12.09 21.15 6.13
CA TRP A 55 13.01 20.98 5.00
C TRP A 55 13.76 22.29 4.73
N ASN A 56 15.08 22.20 4.56
CA ASN A 56 15.90 23.28 4.01
C ASN A 56 17.06 22.72 3.18
N ASP A 57 17.27 23.25 1.98
CA ASP A 57 18.38 22.89 1.08
C ASP A 57 18.62 21.37 0.95
N GLY A 58 17.55 20.59 0.80
CA GLY A 58 17.64 19.12 0.66
C GLY A 58 18.00 18.38 1.95
N ARG A 59 17.88 19.03 3.12
CA ARG A 59 18.14 18.44 4.43
C ARG A 59 16.92 18.57 5.33
N LYS A 60 16.73 17.57 6.19
CA LYS A 60 15.76 17.62 7.28
C LYS A 60 16.40 18.28 8.50
N VAL A 61 15.73 19.29 9.02
CA VAL A 61 16.13 20.04 10.20
C VAL A 61 15.17 19.69 11.32
N ALA A 62 15.72 19.25 12.46
CA ALA A 62 14.92 18.89 13.62
C ALA A 62 14.16 20.11 14.17
N GLU A 63 13.01 19.85 14.81
CA GLU A 63 12.32 20.85 15.61
C GLU A 63 13.26 21.50 16.64
N GLY A 64 13.12 22.82 16.82
CA GLY A 64 13.96 23.61 17.73
C GLY A 64 15.32 24.01 17.15
N ALA A 65 15.74 23.44 16.01
CA ALA A 65 16.97 23.87 15.35
C ALA A 65 16.72 25.10 14.46
N THR A 66 17.75 25.95 14.36
CA THR A 66 17.76 27.11 13.46
C THR A 66 18.48 26.82 12.16
N SER A 67 17.96 27.33 11.06
CA SER A 67 18.58 27.24 9.74
C SER A 67 18.44 28.53 8.95
N CYS A 68 19.37 28.75 8.03
CA CYS A 68 19.34 29.88 7.13
C CYS A 68 18.47 29.55 5.91
N ILE A 69 17.31 30.20 5.80
CA ILE A 69 16.35 29.95 4.73
C ILE A 69 16.26 31.14 3.78
N ARG A 70 15.81 30.88 2.55
CA ARG A 70 15.50 31.94 1.58
C ARG A 70 14.10 32.49 1.84
N THR A 71 13.99 33.81 1.96
CA THR A 71 12.72 34.52 2.13
C THR A 71 12.61 35.66 1.12
N THR A 72 11.45 36.31 1.04
CA THR A 72 11.25 37.51 0.20
C THR A 72 12.12 38.70 0.60
N ARG A 73 12.67 38.70 1.82
CA ARG A 73 13.56 39.76 2.36
C ARG A 73 15.03 39.35 2.36
N GLY A 74 15.40 38.33 1.58
CA GLY A 74 16.74 37.74 1.54
C GLY A 74 16.90 36.51 2.43
N ARG A 75 18.16 36.06 2.61
CA ARG A 75 18.46 34.93 3.51
C ARG A 75 18.34 35.39 4.97
N ARG A 76 17.54 34.68 5.75
CA ARG A 76 17.26 34.97 7.17
C ARG A 76 17.43 33.71 8.00
N LEU A 77 17.79 33.90 9.27
CA LEU A 77 17.73 32.83 10.24
C LEU A 77 16.26 32.49 10.51
N ALA A 78 15.94 31.21 10.63
CA ALA A 78 14.60 30.77 10.98
C ALA A 78 14.66 29.56 11.91
N LEU A 79 13.77 29.53 12.90
CA LEU A 79 13.61 28.41 13.81
C LEU A 79 12.64 27.40 13.19
N CYS A 80 13.02 26.12 13.17
CA CYS A 80 12.09 25.05 12.82
C CYS A 80 11.15 24.79 14.00
N GLY A 81 9.84 24.93 13.78
CA GLY A 81 8.86 24.72 14.83
C GLY A 81 7.43 24.64 14.30
N ARG A 82 6.47 24.57 15.20
CA ARG A 82 5.04 24.48 14.86
C ARG A 82 4.42 25.88 14.79
N VAL A 83 4.40 26.49 13.61
CA VAL A 83 3.87 27.86 13.41
C VAL A 83 2.35 27.87 13.22
N VAL A 84 1.79 26.89 12.51
CA VAL A 84 0.35 26.80 12.18
C VAL A 84 -0.19 25.38 12.35
N ASN A 85 0.00 24.81 13.55
CA ASN A 85 -0.25 23.38 13.85
C ASN A 85 0.55 22.39 12.97
N MET A 86 1.37 22.89 12.05
CA MET A 86 2.24 22.12 11.18
C MET A 86 3.67 22.62 11.29
N MET A 87 4.64 21.73 11.04
CA MET A 87 6.05 22.08 11.04
C MET A 87 6.35 23.08 9.92
N SER A 88 6.90 24.22 10.29
CA SER A 88 7.22 25.30 9.38
C SER A 88 8.34 26.18 9.96
N TRP A 89 8.75 27.15 9.17
CA TRP A 89 9.82 28.07 9.54
C TRP A 89 9.26 29.32 10.22
N ALA A 90 9.64 29.52 11.48
CA ALA A 90 9.47 30.80 12.17
C ALA A 90 10.65 31.71 11.77
N VAL A 91 10.41 32.57 10.77
CA VAL A 91 11.43 33.49 10.23
C VAL A 91 11.76 34.57 11.26
N SER A 92 13.05 34.71 11.60
CA SER A 92 13.51 35.81 12.44
C SER A 92 13.91 37.03 11.60
N GLU A 93 14.03 38.18 12.25
CA GLU A 93 14.54 39.39 11.61
C GLU A 93 16.06 39.34 11.42
N THR A 94 16.74 38.44 12.13
CA THR A 94 18.19 38.28 12.10
C THR A 94 18.67 37.82 10.71
N PRO A 95 19.58 38.56 10.07
CA PRO A 95 20.21 38.09 8.84
C PRO A 95 21.06 36.85 9.13
N CYS A 96 21.31 36.07 8.08
CA CYS A 96 22.25 34.96 8.18
C CYS A 96 23.67 35.47 8.43
N PRO A 97 24.44 34.84 9.32
CA PRO A 97 25.85 35.18 9.49
C PRO A 97 26.59 34.95 8.17
N GLU A 98 27.52 35.85 7.84
CA GLU A 98 28.46 35.59 6.75
C GLU A 98 29.27 34.33 7.05
N SER A 99 29.36 33.44 6.05
CA SER A 99 30.07 32.16 6.13
C SER A 99 31.58 32.35 6.12
#